data_AF-A0A1H0Z991-F1
#
_entry.id   AF-A0A1H0Z991-F1
#
_cell.length_a   1.000
_cell.length_b   1.000
_cell.length_c   1.000
_cell.angle_alpha   90.00
_cell.angle_beta   90.00
_cell.angle_gamma   90.00
#
_symmetry.space_group_name_H-M   'P 1'
#
loop_
_entity.id
_entity.type
_entity.pdbx_description
1 polymer ?
#
loop_
_entity_poly.entity_id
_entity_poly.type
_entity_poly.pdbx_seq_one_letter_code
_entity_poly.pdbx_strand_id
1 'polypeptide(L)'
;MAAPSLTDGIRRTIEELAIPSVVLLGIVIVLRTTYGPQEAGFAYLALSALPLLGIYTSARYWNSWYAFGFVVVGFVFWAGLPSVGQYFVPSAFVQASRVLELLFLLGVGWMLKSKVDWL
;
A
#
# COMPACT_ATOMS: atom_id res chain seq x y z
N MET A 1 -20.35 3.51 -17.22
CA MET A 1 -19.70 4.34 -16.18
C MET A 1 -18.56 5.11 -16.82
N ALA A 2 -18.32 6.36 -16.42
CA ALA A 2 -17.21 7.14 -16.94
C ALA A 2 -15.87 6.49 -16.56
N ALA A 3 -14.84 6.65 -17.41
CA ALA A 3 -13.51 6.14 -17.10
C ALA A 3 -12.97 6.84 -15.83
N PRO A 4 -12.37 6.09 -14.88
CA PRO A 4 -11.79 6.68 -13.67
C PRO A 4 -10.76 7.77 -14.00
N SER A 5 -10.83 8.87 -13.28
CA SER A 5 -10.01 10.06 -13.49
C SER A 5 -8.69 10.02 -12.69
N LEU A 6 -7.80 10.98 -12.95
CA LEU A 6 -6.62 11.24 -12.14
C LEU A 6 -6.98 11.43 -10.66
N THR A 7 -8.02 12.23 -10.38
CA THR A 7 -8.48 12.52 -9.02
C THR A 7 -9.03 11.29 -8.32
N ASP A 8 -9.64 10.36 -9.06
CA ASP A 8 -10.08 9.07 -8.49
C ASP A 8 -8.88 8.20 -8.08
N GLY A 9 -7.78 8.25 -8.84
CA GLY A 9 -6.52 7.57 -8.48
C GLY A 9 -5.89 8.15 -7.22
N ILE A 10 -5.85 9.48 -7.12
CA ILE A 10 -5.39 10.20 -5.91
C ILE A 10 -6.24 9.79 -4.70
N ARG A 11 -7.56 9.88 -4.84
CA ARG A 11 -8.51 9.54 -3.77
C ARG A 11 -8.33 8.09 -3.32
N ARG A 12 -8.25 7.15 -4.27
CA ARG A 12 -8.03 5.73 -3.96
C ARG A 12 -6.75 5.51 -3.18
N THR A 13 -5.68 6.23 -3.52
CA THR A 13 -4.40 6.11 -2.81
C THR A 13 -4.53 6.50 -1.35
N ILE A 14 -5.24 7.59 -1.07
CA ILE A 14 -5.50 8.03 0.29
C ILE A 14 -6.34 6.97 1.02
N GLU A 15 -7.39 6.46 0.37
CA GLU A 15 -8.26 5.43 0.92
C GLU A 15 -7.56 4.09 1.19
N GLU A 16 -6.51 3.75 0.44
CA GLU A 16 -5.81 2.47 0.55
C GLU A 16 -4.49 2.53 1.32
N LEU A 17 -3.83 3.70 1.38
CA LEU A 17 -2.56 3.85 2.10
C LEU A 17 -2.72 4.60 3.42
N ALA A 18 -3.70 5.50 3.56
CA ALA A 18 -3.91 6.25 4.80
C ALA A 18 -4.94 5.57 5.73
N ILE A 19 -6.09 5.14 5.20
CA ILE A 19 -7.22 4.63 6.01
C ILE A 19 -7.00 3.20 6.56
N PRO A 20 -6.47 2.22 5.79
CA PRO A 20 -6.37 0.84 6.26
C PRO A 20 -5.43 0.69 7.46
N SER A 21 -4.57 1.69 7.68
CA SER A 21 -3.66 1.76 8.82
C SER A 21 -4.38 1.62 10.17
N VAL A 22 -5.58 2.16 10.37
CA VAL A 22 -6.24 2.14 11.68
C VAL A 22 -6.77 0.75 12.04
N VAL A 23 -7.47 0.09 11.12
CA VAL A 23 -8.03 -1.27 11.34
C VAL A 23 -6.91 -2.29 11.46
N LEU A 24 -5.88 -2.18 10.61
CA LEU A 24 -4.66 -2.99 10.68
C LEU A 24 -3.99 -2.88 12.05
N LEU A 25 -3.80 -1.65 12.54
CA LEU A 25 -3.17 -1.41 13.83
C LEU A 25 -3.99 -2.01 14.96
N GLY A 26 -5.32 -1.92 14.92
CA GLY A 26 -6.20 -2.56 15.90
C GLY A 26 -5.97 -4.08 15.98
N ILE A 27 -5.96 -4.76 14.84
CA ILE A 27 -5.72 -6.22 14.77
C ILE A 27 -4.32 -6.56 15.31
N VAL A 28 -3.30 -5.80 14.89
CA VAL A 28 -1.91 -6.02 15.29
C VAL A 28 -1.70 -5.80 16.78
N ILE A 29 -2.37 -4.80 17.37
CA ILE A 29 -2.34 -4.56 18.82
C ILE A 29 -2.93 -5.75 19.57
N VAL A 30 -4.11 -6.24 19.16
CA VAL A 30 -4.73 -7.42 19.80
C VAL A 30 -3.80 -8.63 19.70
N LEU A 31 -3.29 -8.93 18.51
CA LEU A 31 -2.39 -10.06 18.30
C LEU A 31 -1.11 -9.95 19.13
N ARG A 32 -0.54 -8.74 19.23
CA ARG A 32 0.63 -8.48 20.07
C ARG A 32 0.35 -8.79 21.54
N THR A 33 -0.83 -8.42 22.03
CA THR A 33 -1.22 -8.67 23.42
C THR A 33 -1.54 -10.14 23.71
N THR A 34 -2.04 -10.88 22.73
CA THR A 34 -2.50 -12.27 22.92
C THR A 34 -1.43 -13.31 22.61
N TYR A 35 -0.63 -13.11 21.56
CA TYR A 35 0.30 -14.11 21.03
C TYR A 35 1.77 -13.70 21.14
N GLY A 36 2.04 -12.40 21.25
CA GLY A 36 3.39 -11.87 21.37
C GLY A 36 3.82 -11.01 20.18
N PRO A 37 5.01 -10.38 20.28
CA PRO A 37 5.47 -9.40 19.31
C PRO A 37 5.89 -9.99 17.96
N GLN A 38 6.29 -11.27 17.91
CA GLN A 38 6.76 -11.91 16.67
C GLN A 38 5.58 -12.28 15.77
N GLU A 39 4.55 -12.91 16.35
CA GLU A 39 3.30 -13.30 15.71
C GLU A 39 2.56 -12.07 15.17
N ALA A 40 2.52 -10.99 15.96
CA ALA A 40 2.00 -9.71 15.54
C ALA A 40 2.79 -9.11 14.36
N GLY A 41 4.11 -9.30 14.33
CA GLY A 41 4.98 -8.89 13.22
C GLY A 41 4.66 -9.63 11.91
N PHE A 42 4.48 -10.95 11.97
CA PHE A 42 4.06 -11.74 10.81
C PHE A 42 2.66 -11.37 10.33
N ALA A 43 1.72 -11.17 11.25
CA ALA A 43 0.39 -10.73 10.90
C ALA A 43 0.40 -9.34 10.26
N TYR A 44 1.20 -8.40 10.79
CA TYR A 44 1.39 -7.08 10.20
C TYR A 44 1.89 -7.19 8.75
N LEU A 45 2.92 -8.01 8.48
CA LEU A 45 3.41 -8.23 7.12
C LEU A 45 2.34 -8.82 6.19
N ALA A 46 1.63 -9.85 6.64
CA ALA A 46 0.61 -10.51 5.82
C ALA A 46 -0.54 -9.55 5.49
N LEU A 47 -1.03 -8.82 6.49
CA LEU A 47 -2.13 -7.90 6.34
C LEU A 47 -1.74 -6.62 5.58
N SER A 48 -0.46 -6.24 5.55
CA SER A 48 0.06 -5.24 4.62
C SER A 48 0.18 -5.77 3.19
N ALA A 49 0.65 -7.01 3.01
CA ALA A 49 0.93 -7.57 1.68
C ALA A 49 -0.34 -7.95 0.88
N LEU A 50 -1.36 -8.51 1.55
CA LEU A 50 -2.56 -9.02 0.89
C LEU A 50 -3.35 -7.94 0.14
N PRO A 51 -3.66 -6.76 0.73
CA PRO A 51 -4.32 -5.68 0.00
C PRO A 51 -3.49 -5.17 -1.18
N LEU A 52 -2.17 -5.01 -0.98
CA LEU A 52 -1.26 -4.56 -2.04
C LEU A 52 -1.26 -5.52 -3.22
N LEU A 53 -1.29 -6.83 -2.97
CA LEU A 53 -1.42 -7.84 -4.03
C LEU A 53 -2.74 -7.69 -4.79
N GLY A 54 -3.86 -7.52 -4.09
CA GLY A 54 -5.17 -7.33 -4.71
C GLY A 54 -5.25 -6.06 -5.58
N ILE A 55 -4.63 -4.98 -5.12
CA ILE A 55 -4.50 -3.74 -5.89
C ILE A 55 -3.60 -3.97 -7.11
N TYR A 56 -2.46 -4.62 -6.93
CA TYR A 56 -1.50 -4.90 -8.01
C TYR A 56 -2.14 -5.73 -9.14
N THR A 57 -2.93 -6.75 -8.80
CA THR A 57 -3.66 -7.53 -9.82
C THR A 57 -4.71 -6.69 -10.54
N SER A 58 -5.38 -5.80 -9.82
CA SER A 58 -6.40 -4.91 -10.38
C SER A 58 -5.79 -3.81 -11.27
N ALA A 59 -4.58 -3.36 -10.96
CA ALA A 59 -3.89 -2.28 -11.66
C ALA A 59 -3.64 -2.56 -13.15
N ARG A 60 -3.61 -3.83 -13.54
CA ARG A 60 -3.54 -4.25 -14.95
C ARG A 60 -4.69 -3.69 -15.78
N TYR A 61 -5.86 -3.47 -15.19
CA TYR A 61 -7.06 -3.00 -15.89
C TYR A 61 -7.29 -1.48 -15.77
N TRP A 62 -6.42 -0.76 -15.06
CA TRP A 62 -6.57 0.68 -14.89
C TRP A 62 -6.17 1.45 -16.15
N ASN A 63 -6.76 2.63 -16.34
CA ASN A 63 -6.28 3.59 -17.34
C ASN A 63 -5.03 4.33 -16.83
N SER A 64 -4.29 4.95 -17.75
CA SER A 64 -3.03 5.64 -17.46
C SER A 64 -3.19 6.80 -16.47
N TRP A 65 -4.21 7.64 -16.62
CA TRP A 65 -4.46 8.78 -15.72
C TRP A 65 -4.73 8.35 -14.28
N TYR A 66 -5.59 7.34 -14.11
CA TYR A 66 -5.89 6.77 -12.80
C TYR A 66 -4.65 6.16 -12.14
N ALA A 67 -3.92 5.33 -12.89
CA ALA A 67 -2.70 4.69 -12.38
C ALA A 67 -1.62 5.73 -12.04
N PHE A 68 -1.48 6.78 -12.84
CA PHE A 68 -0.53 7.87 -12.62
C PHE A 68 -0.81 8.60 -11.32
N GLY A 69 -2.07 9.01 -11.11
CA GLY A 69 -2.50 9.64 -9.85
C GLY A 69 -2.23 8.72 -8.65
N PHE A 70 -2.48 7.42 -8.83
CA PHE A 70 -2.26 6.45 -7.78
C PHE A 70 -0.78 6.32 -7.39
N VAL A 71 0.09 6.13 -8.39
CA VAL A 71 1.53 5.88 -8.15
C VAL A 71 2.23 7.12 -7.61
N VAL A 72 1.99 8.30 -8.18
CA VAL A 72 2.66 9.54 -7.75
C VAL A 72 2.30 9.86 -6.31
N VAL A 73 1.02 9.84 -5.97
CA VAL A 73 0.59 10.07 -4.58
C VAL A 73 1.08 8.94 -3.68
N GLY A 74 1.10 7.70 -4.16
CA GLY A 74 1.60 6.56 -3.40
C GLY A 74 3.05 6.75 -2.97
N PHE A 75 3.92 7.21 -3.86
CA PHE A 75 5.31 7.55 -3.53
C PHE A 75 5.42 8.71 -2.53
N VAL A 76 4.57 9.74 -2.65
CA VAL A 76 4.54 10.86 -1.70
C VAL A 76 4.16 10.36 -0.30
N PHE A 77 3.13 9.52 -0.19
CA PHE A 77 2.71 8.93 1.09
C PHE A 77 3.79 8.01 1.65
N TRP A 78 4.38 7.16 0.83
CA TRP A 78 5.44 6.24 1.25
C TRP A 78 6.67 6.99 1.81
N ALA A 79 7.13 8.03 1.11
CA ALA A 79 8.30 8.81 1.54
C ALA A 79 7.99 9.79 2.68
N GLY A 80 6.80 10.40 2.67
CA GLY A 80 6.46 11.52 3.54
C GLY A 80 5.82 11.14 4.88
N LEU A 81 5.18 9.97 4.99
CA LEU A 81 4.53 9.57 6.23
C LEU A 81 5.45 8.68 7.07
N PRO A 82 5.77 9.08 8.31
CA PRO A 82 6.49 8.22 9.24
C PRO A 82 5.62 7.00 9.61
N SER A 83 6.22 5.81 9.63
CA SER A 83 5.49 4.59 9.97
C SER A 83 5.23 4.57 11.48
N VAL A 84 3.95 4.46 11.85
CA VAL A 84 3.53 4.22 13.23
C VAL A 84 3.69 2.76 13.65
N GLY A 85 3.93 1.84 12.71
CA GLY A 85 4.08 0.40 12.98
C GLY A 85 5.23 0.08 13.94
N GLN A 86 6.28 0.92 13.97
CA GLN A 86 7.46 0.73 14.83
C GLN A 86 7.15 0.75 16.33
N TYR A 87 6.01 1.32 16.73
CA TYR A 87 5.57 1.33 18.13
C TYR A 87 4.86 0.03 18.55
N PHE A 88 4.47 -0.81 17.59
CA PHE A 88 3.62 -1.96 17.82
C PHE A 88 4.31 -3.30 17.50
N VAL A 89 5.18 -3.33 16.51
CA VAL A 89 5.88 -4.55 16.07
C VAL A 89 7.39 -4.32 15.97
N PRO A 90 8.21 -5.39 16.02
CA PRO A 90 9.66 -5.26 15.88
C PRO A 90 10.04 -4.56 14.57
N SER A 91 11.09 -3.73 14.63
CA SER A 91 11.51 -2.83 13.54
C SER A 91 11.78 -3.56 12.21
N ALA A 92 12.26 -4.80 12.27
CA ALA A 92 12.50 -5.64 11.09
C ALA A 92 11.23 -5.86 10.24
N PHE A 93 10.09 -6.11 10.89
CA PHE A 93 8.81 -6.32 10.20
C PHE A 93 8.30 -5.02 9.54
N VAL A 94 8.51 -3.88 10.20
CA VAL A 94 8.16 -2.57 9.64
C VAL A 94 9.04 -2.21 8.45
N GLN A 95 10.33 -2.48 8.52
CA GLN A 95 11.23 -2.27 7.38
C GLN A 95 10.87 -3.19 6.21
N ALA A 96 10.56 -4.45 6.50
CA ALA A 96 10.11 -5.40 5.48
C ALA A 96 8.79 -4.95 4.82
N SER A 97 7.82 -4.43 5.58
CA SER A 97 6.57 -3.90 4.99
C SER A 97 6.84 -2.68 4.11
N ARG A 98 7.72 -1.77 4.52
CA ARG A 98 8.13 -0.59 3.73
C ARG A 98 8.79 -0.98 2.41
N VAL A 99 9.65 -2.00 2.43
CA VAL A 99 10.27 -2.53 1.21
C VAL A 99 9.20 -3.15 0.31
N LEU A 100 8.25 -3.89 0.88
CA LEU A 100 7.15 -4.50 0.13
C LEU A 100 6.25 -3.44 -0.52
N GLU A 101 5.89 -2.38 0.20
CA GLU A 101 5.16 -1.21 -0.33
C GLU A 101 5.93 -0.54 -1.48
N LEU A 102 7.24 -0.37 -1.33
CA LEU A 102 8.09 0.20 -2.38
C LEU A 102 8.09 -0.67 -3.64
N LEU A 103 8.30 -1.97 -3.48
CA LEU A 103 8.27 -2.92 -4.60
C LEU A 103 6.90 -2.93 -5.29
N PHE A 104 5.82 -2.84 -4.51
CA PHE A 104 4.46 -2.69 -5.03
C PHE A 104 4.32 -1.41 -5.87
N LEU A 105 4.72 -0.25 -5.34
CA LEU A 105 4.62 1.03 -6.05
C LEU A 105 5.46 1.04 -7.33
N LEU A 106 6.67 0.46 -7.29
CA LEU A 106 7.52 0.26 -8.47
C LEU A 106 6.84 -0.68 -9.48
N GLY A 107 6.20 -1.75 -9.02
CA GLY A 107 5.48 -2.69 -9.87
C GLY A 107 4.29 -2.06 -10.59
N VAL A 108 3.44 -1.32 -9.88
CA VAL A 108 2.33 -0.57 -10.48
C VAL A 108 2.85 0.55 -11.39
N GLY A 109 3.91 1.24 -10.97
CA GLY A 109 4.61 2.26 -11.75
C GLY A 109 5.24 1.72 -13.05
N TRP A 110 5.69 0.46 -13.06
CA TRP A 110 6.17 -0.18 -14.27
C TRP A 110 5.03 -0.45 -15.26
N MET A 111 3.86 -0.87 -14.76
CA MET A 111 2.67 -1.09 -15.61
C MET A 111 2.21 0.20 -16.30
N LEU A 112 2.46 1.37 -15.71
CA LEU A 112 2.19 2.66 -16.35
C LEU A 112 2.94 2.81 -17.68
N LYS A 113 4.19 2.34 -17.80
CA LYS A 113 4.96 2.44 -19.05
C LYS A 113 4.20 1.77 -20.21
N SER A 114 3.78 0.52 -20.00
CA SER A 114 2.97 -0.23 -20.97
C SER A 114 1.59 0.36 -21.30
N LYS A 115 1.13 1.35 -20.51
CA LYS A 115 -0.15 2.05 -20.70
C LYS A 115 0.01 3.41 -21.37
N VAL A 116 1.24 3.92 -21.45
CA VAL A 116 1.58 5.26 -21.97
C VAL A 116 2.21 5.18 -23.38
N ASP A 117 2.58 3.98 -23.86
CA ASP A 117 3.18 3.70 -25.19
C ASP A 117 2.26 4.01 -26.41
N TRP A 118 1.28 4.90 -26.26
CA TRP A 118 0.41 5.43 -27.33
C TRP A 118 0.65 6.94 -27.60
N LEU A 119 1.69 7.53 -26.99
CA LEU A 119 2.18 8.89 -27.26
C LEU A 119 3.52 8.82 -28.01
#